data_AF-A0A967THZ7-F1
#
_entry.id   AF-A0A967THZ7-F1
#
_cell.length_a   1.000
_cell.length_b   1.000
_cell.length_c   1.000
_cell.angle_alpha   90.00
_cell.angle_beta   90.00
_cell.angle_gamma   90.00
#
_symmetry.space_group_name_H-M   'P 1'
#
loop_
_entity.id
_entity.type
_entity.pdbx_description
1 polymer ?
#
loop_
_entity_poly.entity_id
_entity_poly.type
_entity_poly.pdbx_seq_one_letter_code
_entity_poly.pdbx_strand_id
1 'polypeptide(L)'
;MLDACELQAGERPAEILGDAGYWSEANASLQDEDTELFIATTKDWKQRKALREQPPPRGRIPEGASLKQRMERKLRTRRGRDAYSQRGSTIEAIFGQMATRGLNRFWLRGVEKVQG
;
A
#
# COMPACT_ATOMS: atom_id res chain seq x y z
N MET A 1 -4.76 -11.15 3.40
CA MET A 1 -4.26 -10.09 2.49
C MET A 1 -3.44 -10.73 1.38
N LEU A 2 -2.37 -11.45 1.71
CA LEU A 2 -1.57 -12.21 0.75
C LEU A 2 -2.38 -13.21 -0.05
N ASP A 3 -3.19 -14.04 0.63
CA ASP A 3 -3.99 -15.08 -0.05
C ASP A 3 -4.94 -14.48 -1.09
N ALA A 4 -5.52 -13.31 -0.82
CA ALA A 4 -6.39 -12.63 -1.77
C ALA A 4 -5.60 -12.09 -2.96
N CYS A 5 -4.39 -11.58 -2.74
CA CYS A 5 -3.49 -11.15 -3.81
C CYS A 5 -3.04 -12.34 -4.67
N GLU A 6 -2.70 -13.47 -4.07
CA GLU A 6 -2.30 -14.70 -4.76
C GLU A 6 -3.45 -15.29 -5.60
N LEU A 7 -4.65 -15.37 -5.02
CA LEU A 7 -5.84 -15.81 -5.76
C LEU A 7 -6.14 -14.91 -6.97
N GLN A 8 -5.93 -13.61 -6.85
CA GLN A 8 -6.25 -12.65 -7.91
C GLN A 8 -5.14 -12.55 -8.97
N ALA A 9 -3.87 -12.64 -8.58
CA ALA A 9 -2.73 -12.60 -9.49
C ALA A 9 -2.42 -13.97 -10.12
N GLY A 10 -2.90 -15.06 -9.53
CA GLY A 10 -2.62 -16.44 -9.94
C GLY A 10 -1.25 -16.96 -9.45
N GLU A 11 -0.45 -16.10 -8.83
CA GLU A 11 0.84 -16.41 -8.23
C GLU A 11 1.11 -15.47 -7.05
N ARG A 12 2.07 -15.84 -6.21
CA ARG A 12 2.45 -15.03 -5.06
C ARG A 12 3.31 -13.84 -5.52
N PRO A 13 2.86 -12.59 -5.29
CA PRO A 13 3.60 -11.43 -5.77
C PRO A 13 4.89 -11.21 -4.97
N ALA A 14 5.95 -10.81 -5.67
CA ALA A 14 7.25 -10.49 -5.06
C ALA A 14 7.21 -9.18 -4.25
N GLU A 15 6.37 -8.22 -4.63
CA GLU A 15 6.21 -6.94 -3.96
C GLU A 15 4.73 -6.59 -3.79
N ILE A 16 4.34 -6.10 -2.62
CA ILE A 16 2.99 -5.62 -2.35
C ILE A 16 3.02 -4.20 -1.84
N LEU A 17 2.19 -3.36 -2.45
CA LEU A 17 2.03 -1.95 -2.11
C LEU A 17 0.70 -1.75 -1.38
N GLY A 18 0.77 -1.25 -0.14
CA GLY A 18 -0.40 -1.02 0.71
C GLY A 18 -0.58 0.45 1.07
N ASP A 19 -1.83 0.91 1.07
CA ASP A 19 -2.18 2.22 1.60
C ASP A 19 -2.10 2.25 3.14
N ALA A 20 -2.42 3.41 3.73
CA ALA A 20 -2.41 3.56 5.19
C ALA A 20 -3.53 2.78 5.89
N GLY A 21 -4.62 2.43 5.19
CA GLY A 21 -5.69 1.59 5.71
C GLY A 21 -5.28 0.13 5.89
N TYR A 22 -4.33 -0.37 5.09
CA TYR A 22 -3.78 -1.72 5.26
C TYR A 22 -2.72 -1.83 6.37
N TRP A 23 -2.37 -0.75 7.06
CA TRP A 23 -1.39 -0.80 8.14
C TRP A 23 -1.92 -1.53 9.37
N SER A 24 -1.32 -2.68 9.66
CA SER A 24 -1.40 -3.34 10.96
C SER A 24 -0.10 -4.10 11.21
N GLU A 25 0.28 -4.32 12.46
CA GLU A 25 1.47 -5.12 12.78
C GLU A 25 1.34 -6.55 12.29
N ALA A 26 0.11 -7.11 12.32
CA ALA A 26 -0.20 -8.41 11.74
C ALA A 26 0.09 -8.44 10.23
N ASN A 27 -0.38 -7.44 9.48
CA ASN A 27 -0.11 -7.36 8.04
C ASN A 27 1.38 -7.13 7.74
N ALA A 28 2.06 -6.27 8.51
CA ALA A 28 3.48 -6.01 8.33
C ALA A 28 4.36 -7.25 8.61
N SER A 29 3.88 -8.15 9.49
CA SER A 29 4.57 -9.40 9.83
C SER A 29 4.37 -10.51 8.80
N LEU A 30 3.49 -10.32 7.81
CA LEU A 30 3.32 -11.24 6.69
C LEU A 30 4.46 -11.16 5.67
N GLN A 31 5.38 -10.21 5.82
CA GLN A 31 6.56 -10.09 4.97
C GLN A 31 7.51 -11.28 5.21
N ASP A 32 7.96 -11.92 4.15
CA ASP A 32 8.95 -13.00 4.18
C ASP A 32 10.02 -12.84 3.09
N GLU A 33 10.77 -13.90 2.80
CA GLU A 33 11.85 -13.89 1.80
C GLU A 33 11.32 -13.78 0.37
N ASP A 34 10.10 -14.26 0.13
CA ASP A 34 9.49 -14.32 -1.21
C ASP A 34 8.63 -13.09 -1.51
N THR A 35 8.03 -12.47 -0.48
CA THR A 35 7.15 -11.30 -0.64
C THR A 35 7.60 -10.12 0.22
N GLU A 36 7.99 -9.03 -0.45
CA GLU A 36 8.33 -7.78 0.19
C GLU A 36 7.12 -6.81 0.30
N LEU A 37 6.85 -6.31 1.51
CA LEU A 37 5.73 -5.40 1.76
C LEU A 37 6.17 -3.92 1.84
N PHE A 38 5.40 -3.03 1.23
CA PHE A 38 5.53 -1.57 1.32
C PHE A 38 4.18 -0.96 1.69
N ILE A 39 3.90 -0.87 2.99
CA ILE A 39 2.61 -0.39 3.52
C ILE A 39 2.79 0.96 4.18
N ALA A 40 2.08 1.99 3.73
CA ALA A 40 2.15 3.29 4.37
C ALA A 40 1.67 3.22 5.83
N THR A 41 2.42 3.81 6.76
CA THR A 41 2.05 3.83 8.19
C THR A 41 1.22 5.06 8.58
N THR A 42 1.16 6.06 7.69
CA THR A 42 0.51 7.35 7.92
C THR A 42 -0.09 7.89 6.63
N LYS A 43 -0.90 8.96 6.73
CA LYS A 43 -1.47 9.65 5.57
C LYS A 43 -0.38 10.13 4.60
N ASP A 44 -0.66 10.02 3.30
CA ASP A 44 0.26 10.33 2.19
C ASP A 44 0.94 11.71 2.33
N TRP A 45 0.18 12.75 2.71
CA TRP A 45 0.73 14.09 2.90
C TRP A 45 1.78 14.18 4.03
N LYS A 46 1.62 13.39 5.11
CA LYS A 46 2.60 13.31 6.21
C LYS A 46 3.87 12.62 5.75
N GLN A 47 3.72 11.56 4.95
CA GLN A 47 4.85 10.85 4.36
C GLN A 47 5.64 11.73 3.40
N ARG A 48 4.95 12.47 2.52
CA ARG A 48 5.58 13.48 1.64
C ARG A 48 6.23 14.63 2.39
N LYS A 49 5.67 15.04 3.53
CA LYS A 49 6.28 16.04 4.42
C LYS A 49 7.59 15.50 5.00
N ALA A 50 7.58 14.31 5.58
CA ALA A 50 8.78 13.66 6.13
C ALA A 50 9.89 13.46 5.09
N LEU A 51 9.53 13.11 3.85
CA LEU A 51 10.48 12.99 2.74
C LEU A 51 11.13 14.31 2.32
N ARG A 52 10.45 15.44 2.54
CA ARG A 52 10.99 16.78 2.24
C ARG A 52 11.84 17.32 3.39
N GLU A 53 11.45 17.05 4.62
CA GLU A 53 12.08 17.63 5.82
C GLU A 53 13.31 16.86 6.28
N GLN A 54 13.42 15.56 5.96
CA GLN A 54 14.51 14.73 6.43
C GLN A 54 15.19 13.99 5.28
N PRO A 55 16.54 13.91 5.27
CA PRO A 55 17.24 13.08 4.31
C PRO A 55 16.89 11.60 4.51
N PRO A 56 17.05 10.77 3.46
CA PRO A 56 16.84 9.33 3.57
C PRO A 56 17.67 8.75 4.71
N PRO A 57 17.07 7.89 5.56
CA PRO A 57 17.75 7.32 6.69
C PRO A 57 18.98 6.49 6.26
N ARG A 58 20.13 6.72 6.89
CA ARG A 58 21.40 6.01 6.62
C ARG A 58 21.87 5.18 7.83
N GLY A 59 22.68 4.17 7.58
CA GLY A 59 23.28 3.31 8.62
C GLY A 59 22.38 2.16 9.10
N ARG A 60 22.86 1.45 10.12
CA ARG A 60 22.20 0.28 10.72
C ARG A 60 20.85 0.66 11.34
N ILE A 61 19.88 -0.24 11.23
CA ILE A 61 18.59 -0.10 11.91
C ILE A 61 18.80 -0.39 13.40
N PRO A 62 18.33 0.48 14.33
CA PRO A 62 18.38 0.19 15.76
C PRO A 62 17.69 -1.13 16.08
N GLU A 63 18.26 -1.94 16.99
CA GLU A 63 17.72 -3.28 17.28
C GLU A 63 16.30 -3.22 17.86
N GLY A 64 16.01 -2.23 18.71
CA GLY A 64 14.68 -1.97 19.27
C GLY A 64 13.70 -1.22 18.35
N ALA A 65 14.01 -1.07 17.06
CA ALA A 65 13.09 -0.39 16.14
C ALA A 65 11.81 -1.21 15.94
N SER A 66 10.66 -0.58 16.20
CA SER A 66 9.35 -1.20 15.99
C SER A 66 9.09 -1.51 14.52
N LEU A 67 8.15 -2.43 14.23
CA LEU A 67 7.73 -2.73 12.86
C LEU A 67 7.32 -1.46 12.10
N LYS A 68 6.62 -0.55 12.78
CA LYS A 68 6.26 0.77 12.25
C LYS A 68 7.48 1.60 11.85
N GLN A 69 8.45 1.73 12.75
CA GLN A 69 9.67 2.49 12.49
C GLN A 69 10.50 1.87 11.37
N ARG A 70 10.55 0.54 11.29
CA ARG A 70 11.21 -0.20 10.19
C ARG A 70 10.54 0.08 8.85
N MET A 71 9.21 0.02 8.78
CA MET A 71 8.46 0.32 7.57
C MET A 71 8.59 1.80 7.16
N GLU A 72 8.49 2.73 8.09
CA GLU A 72 8.72 4.17 7.84
C GLU A 72 10.13 4.46 7.34
N ARG A 73 11.12 3.73 7.86
CA ARG A 73 12.50 3.84 7.38
C ARG A 73 12.63 3.29 5.96
N LYS A 74 12.05 2.11 5.71
CA LYS A 74 12.05 1.42 4.41
C LYS A 74 11.43 2.27 3.31
N LEU A 75 10.24 2.83 3.55
CA LEU A 75 9.53 3.69 2.60
C LEU A 75 10.26 4.99 2.27
N ARG A 76 11.18 5.45 3.14
CA ARG A 76 12.02 6.65 2.89
C ARG A 76 13.29 6.36 2.09
N THR A 77 13.65 5.10 1.89
CA THR A 77 14.78 4.74 1.03
C THR A 77 14.43 5.00 -0.44
N ARG A 78 15.45 5.11 -1.30
CA ARG A 78 15.23 5.28 -2.75
C ARG A 78 14.41 4.12 -3.33
N ARG A 79 14.80 2.86 -3.04
CA ARG A 79 14.06 1.65 -3.43
C ARG A 79 12.61 1.71 -2.94
N GLY A 80 12.40 1.99 -1.65
CA GLY A 80 11.05 2.06 -1.08
C GLY A 80 10.20 3.15 -1.70
N ARG A 81 10.79 4.29 -2.06
CA ARG A 81 10.10 5.37 -2.77
C ARG A 81 9.73 4.95 -4.19
N ASP A 82 10.66 4.34 -4.92
CA ASP A 82 10.46 3.93 -6.31
C ASP A 82 9.37 2.84 -6.39
N ALA A 83 9.44 1.82 -5.53
CA ALA A 83 8.40 0.81 -5.39
C ALA A 83 7.05 1.43 -5.00
N TYR A 84 7.01 2.23 -3.92
CA TYR A 84 5.77 2.82 -3.43
C TYR A 84 5.13 3.82 -4.40
N SER A 85 5.91 4.46 -5.27
CA SER A 85 5.38 5.37 -6.29
C SER A 85 4.48 4.67 -7.31
N GLN A 86 4.67 3.37 -7.53
CA GLN A 86 3.85 2.55 -8.42
C GLN A 86 2.41 2.36 -7.88
N ARG A 87 2.14 2.69 -6.61
CA ARG A 87 0.74 2.75 -6.10
C ARG A 87 -0.14 3.70 -6.91
N GLY A 88 0.46 4.69 -7.57
CA GLY A 88 -0.28 5.62 -8.44
C GLY A 88 -0.95 4.95 -9.64
N SER A 89 -0.46 3.79 -10.09
CA SER A 89 -1.11 3.00 -11.15
C SER A 89 -2.20 2.05 -10.63
N THR A 90 -2.45 2.02 -9.32
CA THR A 90 -3.46 1.15 -8.70
C THR A 90 -4.89 1.62 -8.99
N ILE A 91 -5.83 0.68 -8.91
CA ILE A 91 -7.27 0.80 -9.17
C ILE A 91 -7.98 1.95 -8.41
N GLU A 92 -7.39 2.47 -7.33
CA GLU A 92 -7.91 3.60 -6.57
C GLU A 92 -8.10 4.86 -7.44
N ALA A 93 -7.19 5.10 -8.39
CA ALA A 93 -7.34 6.21 -9.34
C ALA A 93 -8.56 6.01 -10.25
N ILE A 94 -8.83 4.75 -10.65
CA ILE A 94 -9.99 4.38 -11.46
C ILE A 94 -11.27 4.59 -10.65
N PHE A 95 -11.32 4.15 -9.38
CA PHE A 95 -12.47 4.40 -8.50
C PHE A 95 -12.68 5.90 -8.24
N GLY A 96 -11.61 6.67 -8.08
CA GLY A 96 -11.68 8.12 -7.98
C GLY A 96 -12.31 8.75 -9.22
N GLN A 97 -11.87 8.35 -10.43
CA GLN A 97 -12.47 8.81 -11.68
C GLN A 97 -13.93 8.41 -11.81
N MET A 98 -14.30 7.17 -11.43
CA MET A 98 -15.70 6.72 -11.40
C MET A 98 -16.54 7.61 -10.50
N ALA A 99 -16.07 7.91 -9.28
CA ALA A 99 -16.76 8.79 -8.35
C ALA A 99 -16.90 10.22 -8.89
N THR A 100 -15.83 10.80 -9.44
CA THR A 100 -15.87 12.14 -10.07
C THR A 100 -16.84 12.19 -11.25
N ARG A 101 -17.02 11.09 -11.98
CA ARG A 101 -17.97 10.94 -13.08
C ARG A 101 -19.40 10.58 -12.62
N GLY A 102 -19.66 10.51 -11.32
CA GLY A 102 -20.98 10.17 -10.77
C GLY A 102 -21.35 8.69 -10.86
N LEU A 103 -20.40 7.81 -11.18
CA LEU A 103 -20.57 6.34 -11.23
C LEU A 103 -20.43 5.72 -9.83
N ASN A 104 -21.13 6.30 -8.86
CA ASN A 104 -21.06 5.90 -7.44
C ASN A 104 -22.35 5.23 -6.93
N ARG A 105 -23.32 4.97 -7.82
CA ARG A 105 -24.57 4.29 -7.51
C ARG A 105 -24.99 3.36 -8.64
N PHE A 106 -25.66 2.29 -8.27
CA PHE A 106 -26.35 1.44 -9.22
C PHE A 106 -27.79 1.89 -9.42
N TRP A 107 -28.26 1.83 -10.66
CA TRP A 107 -29.61 2.25 -11.04
C TRP A 107 -30.64 1.14 -10.81
N LEU A 108 -30.19 -0.11 -10.83
CA LEU A 108 -31.01 -1.29 -10.61
C LEU A 108 -31.04 -1.64 -9.11
N ARG A 109 -32.20 -2.12 -8.66
CA ARG A 109 -32.39 -2.63 -7.29
C ARG A 109 -32.23 -4.15 -7.26
N GLY A 110 -31.33 -4.61 -6.39
CA GLY A 110 -31.02 -6.04 -6.18
C GLY A 110 -29.69 -6.45 -6.82
N VAL A 111 -28.82 -7.11 -6.05
CA VAL A 111 -27.44 -7.47 -6.44
C VAL A 111 -27.41 -8.29 -7.73
N GLU A 112 -28.34 -9.23 -7.89
CA GLU A 112 -28.47 -10.07 -9.09
C GLU A 112 -28.66 -9.28 -10.38
N LYS A 113 -29.26 -8.09 -10.31
CA LYS A 113 -29.48 -7.24 -11.50
C LYS A 113 -28.25 -6.41 -11.87
N VAL A 114 -27.25 -6.36 -10.99
CA VAL A 114 -26.07 -5.51 -11.12
C VAL A 114 -24.78 -6.29 -11.34
N GLN A 115 -24.76 -7.55 -10.90
CA GLN A 115 -23.72 -8.51 -11.26
C GLN A 115 -23.96 -8.93 -12.72
N GLY A 116 -23.32 -8.23 -13.66
CA GLY A 116 -23.23 -8.64 -15.06
C GLY A 116 -22.35 -9.86 -15.22
#